data_AF-A0A218Z5J7-F1
#
_entry.id   AF-A0A218Z5J7-F1
#
_cell.length_a   1.000
_cell.length_b   1.000
_cell.length_c   1.000
_cell.angle_alpha   90.00
_cell.angle_beta   90.00
_cell.angle_gamma   90.00
#
_symmetry.space_group_name_H-M   'P 1'
#
loop_
_entity.id
_entity.type
_entity.pdbx_description
1 polymer ?
#
loop_
_entity_poly.entity_id
_entity_poly.type
_entity_poly.pdbx_seq_one_letter_code
_entity_poly.pdbx_strand_id
1 'polypeptide(L)' 'MAIANSALRQEVINVYKELLVLGRDYPLGFAYFRPRLHKAFISHASLTDEADIRQGIKKADFVKKAL' A
#
# COMPACT_ATOMS: atom_id res chain seq x y z
N MET A 1 -21.62 -6.48 -7.00
CA MET A 1 -20.16 -6.28 -7.08
C MET A 1 -19.63 -4.99 -6.42
N ALA A 2 -20.46 -4.18 -5.73
CA ALA A 2 -19.97 -2.96 -5.05
C ALA A 2 -19.30 -3.21 -3.68
N ILE A 3 -19.73 -4.25 -2.95
CA ILE A 3 -19.24 -4.54 -1.58
C ILE A 3 -17.78 -5.00 -1.60
N ALA A 4 -17.39 -5.86 -2.56
CA ALA A 4 -16.01 -6.32 -2.70
C ALA A 4 -15.02 -5.17 -2.90
N ASN A 5 -15.40 -4.16 -3.69
CA ASN A 5 -14.58 -2.98 -3.94
C ASN A 5 -14.40 -2.13 -2.66
N SER A 6 -15.45 -1.99 -1.83
CA SER A 6 -15.33 -1.29 -0.54
C SER A 6 -14.43 -2.00 0.47
N ALA A 7 -14.48 -3.34 0.54
CA ALA A 7 -13.64 -4.12 1.44
C ALA A 7 -12.16 -4.06 1.02
N LEU A 8 -11.87 -4.24 -0.27
CA LEU A 8 -10.53 -4.12 -0.82
C LEU A 8 -9.95 -2.72 -0.64
N ARG A 9 -10.77 -1.68 -0.84
CA ARG A 9 -10.36 -0.29 -0.57
C ARG A 9 -9.93 -0.11 0.88
N GLN A 10 -10.68 -0.68 1.83
CA GLN A 10 -10.32 -0.60 3.24
C GLN A 10 -9.01 -1.33 3.54
N GLU A 11 -8.80 -2.50 2.93
CA GLU A 11 -7.57 -3.29 3.06
C GLU A 11 -6.35 -2.51 2.52
N VAL A 12 -6.46 -1.90 1.34
CA VAL A 12 -5.41 -1.03 0.77
C VAL A 12 -5.08 0.14 1.71
N ILE A 13 -6.10 0.80 2.29
CA ILE A 13 -5.90 1.90 3.24
C ILE A 13 -5.17 1.43 4.50
N ASN A 14 -5.53 0.25 5.02
CA ASN A 14 -4.90 -0.31 6.21
C ASN A 14 -3.41 -0.61 5.95
N VAL A 15 -3.09 -1.31 4.86
CA VAL A 15 -1.71 -1.63 4.47
C VAL A 15 -0.88 -0.36 4.24
N TYR A 16 -1.46 0.67 3.61
CA TYR A 16 -0.78 1.95 3.43
C TYR A 16 -0.41 2.61 4.77
N LYS A 17 -1.33 2.60 5.75
CA LYS A 17 -1.07 3.16 7.08
C LYS A 17 -0.02 2.34 7.85
N GLU A 18 -0.07 1.01 7.77
CA GLU A 18 0.92 0.15 8.40
C GLU A 18 2.33 0.41 7.85
N LEU A 19 2.47 0.49 6.52
CA LEU A 19 3.74 0.81 5.88
C LEU A 19 4.26 2.19 6.28
N LEU A 20 3.39 3.19 6.45
CA LEU A 20 3.79 4.50 6.96
C LEU A 20 4.31 4.45 8.41
N VAL A 21 3.74 3.60 9.26
CA VAL A 21 4.20 3.43 10.64
C VAL A 21 5.56 2.75 10.65
N LEU A 22 5.74 1.66 9.90
CA LEU A 22 7.01 0.95 9.80
C LEU A 22 8.12 1.79 9.19
N GLY A 23 7.79 2.58 8.16
CA GLY A 23 8.73 3.47 7.50
C GLY A 23 9.24 4.63 8.35
N ARG A 24 8.77 4.81 9.61
CA ARG A 24 9.31 5.82 10.53
C ARG A 24 10.76 5.54 10.91
N ASP A 25 11.11 4.27 11.03
CA ASP A 25 12.44 3.80 11.40
C ASP A 25 13.31 3.47 10.18
N TYR A 26 12.87 3.87 8.98
CA TYR A 26 13.58 3.60 7.74
C TYR A 26 14.98 4.27 7.74
N PRO A 27 16.07 3.58 7.33
CA PRO A 27 17.44 4.09 7.47
C PRO A 27 17.71 5.44 6.80
N LEU A 28 17.00 5.75 5.70
CA LEU A 28 17.11 7.03 4.99
C LEU A 28 16.15 8.11 5.52
N GLY A 29 15.42 7.80 6.59
CA GLY A 29 14.47 8.68 7.26
C GLY A 29 13.06 8.65 6.67
N PHE A 30 12.08 9.00 7.51
CA PHE A 30 10.66 9.02 7.12
C PHE A 30 10.35 10.00 5.98
N ALA A 31 11.04 11.15 5.94
CA ALA A 31 10.88 12.15 4.88
C ALA A 31 11.29 11.62 3.49
N TYR A 32 12.24 10.67 3.45
CA TYR A 32 12.62 9.98 2.22
C TYR A 32 11.63 8.87 1.86
N PHE A 33 11.19 8.10 2.86
CA PHE A 33 10.31 6.96 2.66
C PHE A 33 8.88 7.35 2.22
N ARG A 34 8.26 8.29 2.94
CA ARG A 34 6.86 8.69 2.75
C ARG A 34 6.50 9.04 1.29
N PRO A 35 7.21 9.93 0.58
CA PRO A 35 6.86 10.28 -0.80
C PRO A 35 7.03 9.10 -1.77
N ARG A 36 7.97 8.19 -1.52
CA ARG A 36 8.19 7.00 -2.35
C ARG A 36 7.05 5.99 -2.17
N LEU A 37 6.65 5.73 -0.93
CA LEU A 37 5.48 4.92 -0.63
C LEU A 37 4.24 5.51 -1.31
N HIS A 38 3.99 6.81 -1.12
CA HIS A 38 2.83 7.47 -1.71
C HIS A 38 2.80 7.38 -3.24
N LYS A 39 3.95 7.59 -3.90
CA LYS A 39 4.08 7.47 -5.35
C LYS A 39 3.75 6.06 -5.84
N ALA A 40 4.19 5.02 -5.12
CA ALA A 40 3.90 3.63 -5.47
C ALA A 40 2.41 3.28 -5.37
N PHE A 41 1.67 3.87 -4.41
CA PHE A 41 0.22 3.67 -4.30
C PHE A 41 -0.54 4.48 -5.36
N ILE A 42 -0.14 5.73 -5.61
CA ILE A 42 -0.78 6.56 -6.64
C ILE A 42 -0.63 5.97 -8.04
N SER A 43 0.51 5.35 -8.37
CA SER A 43 0.70 4.73 -9.69
C SER A 43 -0.26 3.57 -9.97
N HIS A 44 -0.93 3.05 -8.94
CA HIS A 44 -1.91 1.97 -9.04
C HIS A 44 -3.35 2.44 -8.67
N ALA A 45 -3.58 3.75 -8.51
CA ALA A 45 -4.88 4.28 -8.07
C ALA A 45 -6.01 4.09 -9.11
N SER A 46 -5.67 3.86 -10.38
CA SER A 46 -6.61 3.58 -11.45
C SER A 46 -6.96 2.09 -11.60
N LEU A 47 -6.39 1.20 -10.77
CA LEU A 47 -6.74 -0.22 -10.80
C LEU A 47 -8.20 -0.40 -10.37
N THR A 48 -8.98 -1.06 -11.21
CA THR A 48 -10.39 -1.40 -10.95
C THR A 48 -10.64 -2.89 -10.86
N ASP A 49 -9.72 -3.71 -11.39
CA ASP A 49 -9.81 -5.16 -11.33
C ASP A 49 -9.44 -5.68 -9.94
N GLU A 50 -10.27 -6.56 -9.41
CA GLU A 50 -10.10 -7.11 -8.07
C GLU A 50 -8.84 -7.98 -7.94
N ALA A 51 -8.48 -8.75 -8.97
CA ALA A 51 -7.28 -9.59 -8.95
C ALA A 51 -6.01 -8.73 -8.93
N ASP A 52 -6.00 -7.64 -9.71
CA ASP A 52 -4.89 -6.68 -9.72
C ASP A 52 -4.74 -5.98 -8.37
N ILE A 53 -5.84 -5.54 -7.75
CA ILE A 53 -5.81 -4.91 -6.42
C ILE A 53 -5.25 -5.89 -5.38
N ARG A 54 -5.72 -7.15 -5.39
CA ARG A 54 -5.22 -8.20 -4.48
C ARG A 54 -3.75 -8.49 -4.71
N GLN A 55 -3.26 -8.44 -5.95
CA GLN A 55 -1.85 -8.60 -6.23
C GLN A 55 -1.02 -7.41 -5.72
N GLY A 56 -1.55 -6.18 -5.84
CA GLY A 56 -0.96 -4.98 -5.24
C GLY A 56 -0.82 -5.09 -3.71
N ILE A 57 -1.87 -5.55 -3.04
CA ILE A 57 -1.86 -5.80 -1.58
C ILE A 57 -0.79 -6.83 -1.21
N LYS A 58 -0.71 -7.97 -1.92
CA LYS A 58 0.32 -9.00 -1.68
C LYS A 58 1.75 -8.45 -1.84
N LYS A 59 1.99 -7.59 -2.84
CA LYS A 59 3.29 -6.92 -3.02
C LYS A 59 3.61 -6.01 -1.85
N ALA A 60 2.63 -5.25 -1.37
CA ALA A 60 2.79 -4.38 -0.21
C ALA A 60 3.10 -5.17 1.08
N ASP A 61 2.45 -6.32 1.29
CA ASP A 61 2.76 -7.23 2.40
C ASP A 61 4.16 -7.84 2.32
N PHE A 62 4.66 -8.10 1.11
CA PHE A 62 6.04 -8.55 0.93
C PHE A 62 7.04 -7.45 1.32
N VAL A 63 6.80 -6.21 0.88
CA VAL A 63 7.64 -5.05 1.25
C VAL A 63 7.60 -4.81 2.76
N LYS A 64 6.44 -4.93 3.39
CA LYS A 64 6.27 -4.82 4.84
C LYS A 64 7.18 -5.77 5.63
N LYS A 65 7.44 -6.98 5.12
CA LYS A 65 8.35 -7.95 5.76
C LYS A 65 9.83 -7.63 5.56
N ALA A 66 10.15 -6.77 4.61
CA ALA A 66 11.51 -6.41 4.23
C ALA A 66 11.93 -5.00 4.69
N LEU A 67 11.01 -4.25 5.31
CA LEU A 67 11.26 -2.95 5.95
C LEU A 67 11.69 -3.15 7.40
#